data_AF-A0A973G302-F1
#
_entry.id   AF-A0A973G302-F1
#
_cell.length_a   1.000
_cell.length_b   1.000
_cell.length_c   1.000
_cell.angle_alpha   90.00
_cell.angle_beta   90.00
_cell.angle_gamma   90.00
#
_symmetry.space_group_name_H-M   'P 1'
#
loop_
_entity.id
_entity.type
_entity.pdbx_description
1 polymer ?
#
loop_
_entity_poly.entity_id
_entity_poly.type
_entity_poly.pdbx_seq_one_letter_code
_entity_poly.pdbx_strand_id
1 'polypeptide(L)'
;MNFFFIAAIILLIIMGFIALSGDSHLKTEAANPAEVQGKFTLLLYGSSSPNDLANIAILDQEGDPYSFEIYAPDFAYTVQAGLDAAQVLQEAERFVRRNIQSERSRLHRVLSPAGAGIGFELRPLYSVGTFGRDDILDVRYSIKDRKIVVRIELDPSIERQSTY
;
A
#
# COMPACT_ATOMS: atom_id res chain seq x y z
N MET A 1 7.01 -29.90 42.54
CA MET A 1 7.05 -29.53 41.10
C MET A 1 8.27 -28.65 40.89
N ASN A 2 9.23 -29.08 40.08
CA ASN A 2 10.56 -28.45 40.02
C ASN A 2 10.49 -27.06 39.38
N PHE A 3 11.08 -26.05 40.03
CA PHE A 3 11.12 -24.67 39.53
C PHE A 3 11.65 -24.58 38.09
N PHE A 4 12.68 -25.37 37.77
CA PHE A 4 13.23 -25.50 36.41
C PHE A 4 12.22 -26.01 35.37
N PHE A 5 11.29 -26.87 35.78
CA PHE A 5 10.27 -27.43 34.89
C PHE A 5 9.19 -26.38 34.57
N ILE A 6 8.85 -25.54 35.54
CA ILE A 6 7.90 -24.42 35.36
C ILE A 6 8.52 -23.34 34.47
N ALA A 7 9.80 -23.00 34.69
CA ALA A 7 10.51 -22.02 33.86
C ALA A 7 10.62 -22.46 32.39
N ALA A 8 10.89 -23.75 32.14
CA ALA A 8 10.96 -24.29 30.78
C ALA A 8 9.61 -24.24 30.05
N ILE A 9 8.51 -24.52 30.75
CA ILE A 9 7.15 -24.44 30.19
C ILE A 9 6.78 -22.99 29.87
N ILE A 10 7.10 -22.03 30.75
CA ILE A 10 6.84 -20.61 30.51
C ILE A 10 7.64 -20.12 29.29
N LEU A 11 8.91 -20.51 29.17
CA LEU A 11 9.75 -20.15 28.01
C LEU A 11 9.18 -20.70 26.70
N LEU A 12 8.68 -21.94 26.71
CA LEU A 12 8.10 -22.60 25.53
C LEU A 12 6.77 -21.95 25.12
N ILE A 13 5.96 -21.52 26.10
CA ILE A 13 4.73 -20.75 25.86
C ILE A 13 5.06 -19.39 25.24
N ILE A 14 6.05 -18.66 25.78
CA ILE A 14 6.48 -17.36 25.24
C ILE A 14 6.97 -17.49 23.79
N MET A 15 7.77 -18.53 23.48
CA MET A 15 8.21 -18.80 22.11
C MET A 15 7.05 -19.16 21.17
N GLY A 16 6.04 -19.90 21.66
CA GLY A 16 4.83 -20.23 20.89
C GLY A 16 3.98 -19.02 20.51
N PHE A 17 3.90 -18.01 21.37
CA PHE A 17 3.15 -16.78 21.08
C PHE A 17 3.81 -15.89 20.01
N ILE A 18 5.14 -15.90 19.91
CA ILE A 18 5.86 -15.09 18.89
C ILE A 18 5.60 -15.63 17.48
N ALA A 19 5.41 -16.95 17.33
CA ALA A 19 5.18 -17.61 16.05
C ALA A 19 3.73 -17.47 15.51
N LEU A 20 2.79 -16.97 16.32
CA LEU A 20 1.37 -16.78 15.94
C LEU A 20 1.02 -15.35 15.53
N SER A 21 2.01 -14.49 15.34
CA SER A 21 1.82 -13.15 14.78
C SER A 21 1.42 -13.28 13.31
N GLY A 22 0.13 -13.41 13.03
CA GLY A 22 -0.43 -13.36 11.68
C GLY A 22 -0.08 -12.03 11.00
N ASP A 23 -0.23 -11.98 9.66
CA ASP A 23 -0.02 -10.79 8.83
C ASP A 23 -0.62 -9.56 9.51
N SER A 24 0.24 -8.71 10.08
CA SER A 24 -0.24 -7.48 10.72
C SER A 24 -0.53 -6.47 9.62
N HIS A 25 -1.80 -6.10 9.50
CA HIS A 25 -2.21 -5.09 8.54
C HIS A 25 -1.76 -3.72 9.01
N LEU A 26 -1.14 -2.97 8.09
CA LEU A 26 -0.73 -1.60 8.35
C LEU A 26 -1.89 -0.63 8.16
N LYS A 27 -1.83 0.48 8.87
CA LYS A 27 -2.82 1.55 8.78
C LYS A 27 -2.37 2.60 7.76
N THR A 28 -3.35 3.22 7.12
CA THR A 28 -3.16 4.40 6.30
C THR A 28 -3.95 5.58 6.84
N GLU A 29 -3.44 6.79 6.63
CA GLU A 29 -4.08 8.03 7.08
C GLU A 29 -3.96 9.13 6.02
N ALA A 30 -4.93 10.04 5.98
CA ALA A 30 -4.88 11.25 5.13
C ALA A 30 -3.56 12.01 5.32
N ALA A 31 -2.92 12.34 4.20
CA ALA A 31 -1.67 13.07 4.17
C ALA A 31 -1.76 14.27 3.24
N ASN A 32 -1.04 15.33 3.57
CA ASN A 32 -0.83 16.49 2.72
C ASN A 32 0.41 16.26 1.82
N PRO A 33 0.40 16.72 0.56
CA PRO A 33 1.60 16.70 -0.30
C PRO A 33 2.87 17.30 0.35
N ALA A 34 2.74 18.27 1.25
CA ALA A 34 3.86 18.86 1.98
C ALA A 34 4.54 17.91 2.99
N GLU A 35 3.89 16.80 3.36
CA GLU A 35 4.46 15.74 4.20
C GLU A 35 5.39 14.81 3.40
N VAL A 36 5.27 14.80 2.07
CA VAL A 36 6.16 14.01 1.20
C VAL A 36 7.50 14.73 1.12
N GLN A 37 8.50 14.21 1.82
CA GLN A 37 9.83 14.80 1.92
C GLN A 37 10.90 13.71 1.81
N GLY A 38 12.06 14.07 1.26
CA GLY A 38 13.17 13.14 1.06
C GLY A 38 13.14 12.49 -0.33
N LYS A 39 13.62 11.25 -0.39
CA LYS A 39 13.70 10.46 -1.61
C LYS A 39 12.75 9.27 -1.55
N PHE A 40 12.26 8.88 -2.72
CA PHE A 40 11.28 7.82 -2.83
C PHE A 40 11.60 6.88 -4.00
N THR A 41 11.28 5.61 -3.79
CA THR A 41 11.07 4.65 -4.86
C THR A 41 9.57 4.62 -5.19
N LEU A 42 9.23 4.89 -6.44
CA LEU A 42 7.87 4.94 -6.95
C LEU A 42 7.49 3.62 -7.60
N LEU A 43 6.43 2.98 -7.13
CA LEU A 43 5.82 1.79 -7.73
C LEU A 43 4.48 2.17 -8.36
N LEU A 44 4.34 1.91 -9.67
CA LEU A 44 3.18 2.30 -10.47
C LEU A 44 2.43 1.05 -10.93
N TYR A 45 1.26 0.77 -10.35
CA TYR A 45 0.46 -0.43 -10.63
C TYR A 45 -0.72 -0.13 -11.56
N GLY A 46 -0.91 -0.99 -12.56
CA GLY A 46 -2.01 -0.89 -13.52
C GLY A 46 -1.71 0.03 -14.71
N SER A 47 -2.72 0.78 -15.15
CA SER A 47 -2.66 1.65 -16.34
C SER A 47 -2.37 0.88 -17.64
N SER A 48 -2.79 -0.39 -17.70
CA SER A 48 -2.71 -1.21 -18.93
C SER A 48 -3.60 -0.67 -20.06
N SER A 49 -4.64 0.07 -19.71
CA SER A 49 -5.62 0.70 -20.59
C SER A 49 -6.14 2.00 -19.95
N PRO A 50 -6.63 2.98 -20.73
CA PRO A 50 -7.30 4.18 -20.18
C PRO A 50 -8.53 3.89 -19.30
N ASN A 51 -9.08 2.67 -19.37
CA ASN A 51 -10.20 2.22 -18.55
C ASN A 51 -9.78 1.35 -17.36
N ASP A 52 -8.48 1.13 -17.16
CA ASP A 52 -7.98 0.29 -16.07
C ASP A 52 -8.26 0.94 -14.72
N LEU A 53 -9.25 0.41 -14.00
CA LEU A 53 -9.70 0.92 -12.71
C LEU A 53 -8.70 0.59 -11.58
N ALA A 54 -7.83 -0.40 -11.77
CA ALA A 54 -6.82 -0.80 -10.80
C ALA A 54 -5.53 0.02 -10.98
N ASN A 55 -5.65 1.35 -10.95
CA ASN A 55 -4.58 2.29 -11.22
C ASN A 55 -4.15 3.00 -9.93
N ILE A 56 -2.94 2.76 -9.40
CA ILE A 56 -2.48 3.35 -8.14
C ILE A 56 -0.97 3.55 -8.14
N ALA A 57 -0.50 4.60 -7.46
CA ALA A 57 0.91 4.85 -7.24
C ALA A 57 1.27 4.66 -5.75
N ILE A 58 2.34 3.92 -5.48
CA ILE A 58 2.90 3.69 -4.15
C ILE A 58 4.27 4.37 -4.08
N LEU A 59 4.50 5.16 -3.05
CA LEU A 59 5.72 5.91 -2.80
C LEU A 59 6.42 5.29 -1.59
N ASP A 60 7.42 4.47 -1.85
CA ASP A 60 8.27 3.85 -0.83
C ASP A 60 9.34 4.83 -0.36
N GLN A 61 9.38 5.16 0.93
CA GLN A 61 10.30 6.15 1.47
C GLN A 61 11.73 5.58 1.58
N GLU A 62 12.68 6.21 0.89
CA GLU A 62 14.06 5.75 0.93
C GLU A 62 14.77 6.14 2.23
N GLY A 63 15.57 5.20 2.75
CA GLY A 63 16.38 5.40 3.95
C GLY A 63 15.72 4.92 5.24
N ASP A 64 14.45 4.51 5.18
CA ASP A 64 13.82 3.75 6.24
C ASP A 64 14.16 2.24 6.12
N PRO A 65 13.84 1.40 7.13
CA PRO A 65 14.23 -0.01 7.12
C PRO A 65 13.29 -0.92 6.32
N TYR A 66 12.25 -0.37 5.70
CA TYR A 66 11.21 -1.09 4.96
C TYR A 66 11.44 -1.01 3.45
N SER A 67 10.79 -1.92 2.74
CA SER A 67 10.73 -1.91 1.27
C SER A 67 9.37 -2.38 0.82
N PHE A 68 8.80 -1.72 -0.18
CA PHE A 68 7.47 -2.03 -0.67
C PHE A 68 7.55 -3.00 -1.85
N GLU A 69 6.61 -3.94 -1.89
CA GLU A 69 6.41 -4.87 -3.00
C GLU A 69 4.91 -5.00 -3.26
N ILE A 70 4.51 -4.87 -4.52
CA ILE A 70 3.13 -5.14 -4.90
C ILE A 70 2.95 -6.64 -5.05
N TYR A 71 1.90 -7.20 -4.45
CA TYR A 71 1.50 -8.59 -4.62
C TYR A 71 0.89 -8.81 -6.01
N ALA A 72 1.73 -8.73 -7.04
CA ALA A 72 1.41 -8.95 -8.44
C ALA A 72 2.67 -9.39 -9.19
N PRO A 73 2.56 -9.96 -10.40
CA PRO A 73 3.72 -10.22 -11.24
C PRO A 73 4.49 -8.94 -11.57
N ASP A 74 5.82 -9.02 -11.68
CA ASP A 74 6.70 -7.86 -11.94
C ASP A 74 6.33 -7.05 -13.20
N PHE A 75 5.67 -7.66 -14.18
CA PHE A 75 5.22 -6.97 -15.40
C PHE A 75 3.96 -6.13 -15.21
N ALA A 76 3.25 -6.29 -14.08
CA ALA A 76 2.01 -5.57 -13.77
C ALA A 76 2.24 -4.18 -13.18
N TYR A 77 3.50 -3.85 -12.85
CA TYR A 77 3.87 -2.55 -12.32
C TYR A 77 5.25 -2.09 -12.78
N THR A 78 5.51 -0.79 -12.67
CA THR A 78 6.83 -0.19 -12.95
C THR A 78 7.43 0.35 -11.67
N VAL A 79 8.76 0.25 -11.52
CA VAL A 79 9.50 0.77 -10.37
C VAL A 79 10.49 1.86 -10.82
N GLN A 80 10.52 2.99 -10.13
CA GLN A 80 11.43 4.11 -10.38
C GLN A 80 12.05 4.59 -9.05
N ALA A 81 13.34 4.33 -8.84
CA ALA A 81 14.03 4.68 -7.60
C ALA A 81 14.68 6.07 -7.63
N GLY A 82 14.94 6.63 -6.46
CA GLY A 82 15.77 7.81 -6.26
C GLY A 82 15.12 9.15 -6.63
N LEU A 83 13.78 9.19 -6.72
CA LEU A 83 13.03 10.39 -7.05
C LEU A 83 12.94 11.33 -5.84
N ASP A 84 13.07 12.63 -6.07
CA ASP A 84 12.78 13.61 -5.03
C ASP A 84 11.26 13.79 -4.80
N ALA A 85 10.90 14.43 -3.70
CA ALA A 85 9.50 14.69 -3.32
C ALA A 85 8.64 15.36 -4.41
N ALA A 86 9.20 16.31 -5.17
CA ALA A 86 8.45 17.02 -6.21
C ALA A 86 8.25 16.13 -7.44
N GLN A 87 9.31 15.44 -7.84
CA GLN A 87 9.31 14.49 -8.96
C GLN A 87 8.34 13.33 -8.69
N VAL A 88 8.43 12.71 -7.50
CA VAL A 88 7.61 11.54 -7.18
C VAL A 88 6.11 11.89 -7.15
N LEU A 89 5.74 13.04 -6.58
CA LEU A 89 4.36 13.52 -6.57
C LEU A 89 3.87 13.83 -7.99
N GLN A 90 4.70 14.47 -8.81
CA GLN A 90 4.34 14.79 -10.18
C GLN A 90 4.12 13.54 -11.03
N GLU A 91 5.02 12.56 -10.94
CA GLU A 91 4.92 11.30 -11.69
C GLU A 91 3.74 10.45 -11.21
N ALA A 92 3.53 10.35 -9.89
CA ALA A 92 2.39 9.66 -9.31
C ALA A 92 1.05 10.29 -9.77
N GLU A 93 0.92 11.62 -9.67
CA GLU A 93 -0.30 12.34 -10.08
C GLU A 93 -0.58 12.17 -11.58
N ARG A 94 0.46 12.26 -12.41
CA ARG A 94 0.34 12.02 -13.85
C ARG A 94 -0.13 10.60 -14.15
N PHE A 95 0.38 9.61 -13.42
CA PHE A 95 0.04 8.20 -13.61
C PHE A 95 -1.41 7.90 -13.21
N VAL A 96 -1.84 8.30 -12.01
CA VAL A 96 -3.21 8.01 -11.52
C VAL A 96 -4.29 8.69 -12.38
N ARG A 97 -3.97 9.85 -12.97
CA ARG A 97 -4.86 10.59 -13.89
C ARG A 97 -4.92 10.04 -15.32
N ARG A 98 -4.17 8.99 -15.67
CA ARG A 98 -4.27 8.37 -17.00
C ARG A 98 -5.62 7.68 -17.24
N ASN A 99 -6.29 7.27 -16.17
CA ASN A 99 -7.63 6.71 -16.27
C ASN A 99 -8.64 7.82 -16.58
N ILE A 100 -9.44 7.64 -17.64
CA ILE A 100 -10.38 8.67 -18.12
C ILE A 100 -11.52 8.97 -17.13
N GLN A 101 -11.78 8.06 -16.20
CA GLN A 101 -12.83 8.16 -15.19
C GLN A 101 -12.31 8.67 -13.84
N SER A 102 -10.99 8.91 -13.72
CA SER A 102 -10.40 9.49 -12.52
C SER A 102 -10.69 11.00 -12.46
N GLU A 103 -11.49 11.42 -11.48
CA GLU A 103 -11.86 12.84 -11.31
C GLU A 103 -10.82 13.61 -10.48
N ARG A 104 -10.32 12.97 -9.43
CA ARG A 104 -9.37 13.55 -8.46
C ARG A 104 -8.49 12.45 -7.86
N SER A 105 -7.48 12.83 -7.09
CA SER A 105 -6.61 11.89 -6.37
C SER A 105 -6.70 12.11 -4.86
N ARG A 106 -6.33 11.08 -4.09
CA ARG A 106 -6.21 11.13 -2.63
C ARG A 106 -4.88 10.55 -2.21
N LEU A 107 -4.16 11.30 -1.38
CA LEU A 107 -2.88 10.90 -0.80
C LEU A 107 -3.11 10.38 0.62
N HIS A 108 -2.59 9.19 0.91
CA HIS A 108 -2.47 8.69 2.28
C HIS A 108 -1.02 8.39 2.61
N ARG A 109 -0.63 8.56 3.88
CA ARG A 109 0.60 7.97 4.40
C ARG A 109 0.34 6.55 4.87
N VAL A 110 1.33 5.68 4.68
CA VAL A 110 1.37 4.33 5.23
C VAL A 110 2.15 4.36 6.53
N LEU A 111 1.58 3.82 7.59
CA LEU A 111 2.19 3.82 8.92
C LEU A 111 2.81 2.45 9.25
N SER A 112 4.03 2.47 9.75
CA SER A 112 4.65 1.32 10.42
C SER A 112 3.85 0.89 11.64
N PRO A 113 4.08 -0.33 12.18
CA PRO A 113 3.48 -0.76 13.44
C PRO A 113 3.76 0.18 14.63
N ALA A 114 4.89 0.91 14.58
CA ALA A 114 5.26 1.90 15.58
C ALA A 114 4.61 3.29 15.37
N GLY A 115 3.84 3.47 14.29
CA GLY A 115 3.15 4.72 13.96
C GLY A 115 4.00 5.74 13.18
N ALA A 116 5.25 5.43 12.84
CA ALA A 116 6.04 6.26 11.93
C ALA A 116 5.57 6.09 10.48
N GLY A 117 5.55 7.17 9.70
CA GLY A 117 5.30 7.12 8.26
C GLY A 117 6.47 6.44 7.53
N ILE A 118 6.16 5.50 6.64
CA ILE A 118 7.14 4.69 5.91
C ILE A 118 6.95 4.77 4.38
N GLY A 119 6.06 5.66 3.95
CA GLY A 119 5.69 5.79 2.55
C GLY A 119 4.30 6.38 2.41
N PHE A 120 3.86 6.48 1.16
CA PHE A 120 2.57 7.04 0.80
C PHE A 120 1.91 6.23 -0.30
N GLU A 121 0.60 6.37 -0.44
CA GLU A 121 -0.16 5.93 -1.59
C GLU A 121 -0.93 7.10 -2.18
N LEU A 122 -0.95 7.16 -3.51
CA LEU A 122 -1.77 8.10 -4.25
C LEU A 122 -2.78 7.30 -5.06
N ARG A 123 -4.06 7.49 -4.71
CA ARG A 123 -5.19 6.74 -5.28
C ARG A 123 -6.03 7.66 -6.16
N PRO A 124 -6.50 7.22 -7.33
CA PRO A 124 -7.55 7.91 -8.05
C PRO A 124 -8.88 7.75 -7.31
N LEU A 125 -9.71 8.77 -7.40
CA LEU A 125 -11.10 8.76 -6.98
C LEU A 125 -11.99 8.92 -8.21
N TYR A 126 -12.98 8.07 -8.29
CA TYR A 126 -13.84 7.88 -9.45
C TYR A 126 -15.21 8.55 -9.24
N SER A 127 -15.97 8.64 -10.33
CA SER A 127 -17.29 9.25 -10.31
C SER A 127 -18.29 8.44 -9.47
N VAL A 128 -18.84 9.06 -8.43
CA VAL A 128 -19.93 8.48 -7.63
C VAL A 128 -21.15 8.18 -8.50
N GLY A 129 -21.41 8.97 -9.54
CA GLY A 129 -22.52 8.74 -10.47
C GLY A 129 -22.39 7.44 -11.27
N THR A 130 -21.15 6.97 -11.49
CA THR A 130 -20.87 5.75 -12.26
C THR A 130 -20.77 4.52 -11.34
N PHE A 131 -20.07 4.64 -10.23
CA PHE A 131 -19.72 3.50 -9.36
C PHE A 131 -20.47 3.45 -8.03
N GLY A 132 -21.31 4.45 -7.73
CA GLY A 132 -22.02 4.59 -6.45
C GLY A 132 -21.13 5.02 -5.27
N ARG A 133 -19.81 5.10 -5.47
CA ARG A 133 -18.79 5.57 -4.52
C ARG A 133 -17.57 6.08 -5.29
N ASP A 134 -16.71 6.87 -4.65
CA ASP A 134 -15.53 7.43 -5.29
C ASP A 134 -14.27 6.58 -5.11
N ASP A 135 -14.12 5.95 -3.94
CA ASP A 135 -13.04 5.01 -3.65
C ASP A 135 -13.50 3.57 -3.94
N ILE A 136 -13.01 3.01 -5.05
CA ILE A 136 -13.39 1.69 -5.56
C ILE A 136 -12.29 0.64 -5.42
N LEU A 137 -11.15 1.02 -4.86
CA LEU A 137 -10.03 0.12 -4.65
C LEU A 137 -10.07 -0.41 -3.22
N ASP A 138 -9.71 -1.68 -3.03
CA ASP A 138 -9.34 -2.27 -1.75
C ASP A 138 -7.83 -2.46 -1.74
N VAL A 139 -7.13 -1.62 -0.97
CA VAL A 139 -5.67 -1.64 -0.86
C VAL A 139 -5.29 -2.04 0.54
N ARG A 140 -4.58 -3.17 0.66
CA ARG A 140 -4.18 -3.74 1.95
C ARG A 140 -2.67 -3.85 2.01
N TYR A 141 -2.12 -3.34 3.10
CA TYR A 141 -0.71 -3.43 3.42
C TYR A 141 -0.53 -4.49 4.50
N SER A 142 0.33 -5.48 4.27
CA SER A 142 0.81 -6.37 5.33
C SER A 142 2.32 -6.30 5.42
N ILE A 143 2.83 -6.53 6.62
CA ILE A 143 4.27 -6.58 6.87
C ILE A 143 4.72 -8.03 7.03
N LYS A 144 5.76 -8.40 6.28
CA LYS A 144 6.49 -9.64 6.41
C LYS A 144 7.98 -9.32 6.59
N ASP A 145 8.46 -9.46 7.82
CA ASP A 145 9.78 -9.00 8.25
C ASP A 145 9.97 -7.49 8.03
N ARG A 146 10.74 -7.09 7.02
CA ARG A 146 10.96 -5.69 6.60
C ARG A 146 10.35 -5.36 5.24
N LYS A 147 9.55 -6.28 4.71
CA LYS A 147 8.88 -6.12 3.43
C LYS A 147 7.43 -5.74 3.65
N ILE A 148 6.99 -4.67 3.02
CA ILE A 148 5.60 -4.24 2.98
C ILE A 148 4.99 -4.81 1.71
N VAL A 149 4.10 -5.78 1.88
CA VAL A 149 3.37 -6.40 0.78
C VAL A 149 2.07 -5.62 0.57
N VAL A 150 1.93 -5.05 -0.63
CA VAL A 150 0.78 -4.24 -1.04
C VAL A 150 -0.13 -5.08 -1.92
N ARG A 151 -1.33 -5.39 -1.43
CA ARG A 151 -2.36 -6.06 -2.20
C ARG A 151 -3.36 -5.02 -2.71
N ILE A 152 -3.58 -4.99 -4.01
CA ILE A 152 -4.46 -4.03 -4.69
C ILE A 152 -5.53 -4.81 -5.44
N GLU A 153 -6.78 -4.64 -5.02
CA GLU A 153 -7.94 -5.30 -5.59
C GLU A 153 -9.02 -4.23 -5.89
N LEU A 154 -9.93 -4.52 -6.82
CA LEU A 154 -11.16 -3.72 -6.93
C LEU A 154 -12.13 -4.17 -5.84
N ASP A 155 -12.98 -3.25 -5.38
CA ASP A 155 -14.11 -3.64 -4.56
C ASP A 155 -14.92 -4.73 -5.30
N PRO A 156 -15.23 -5.88 -4.67
CA PRO A 156 -15.92 -6.99 -5.34
C PRO A 156 -17.30 -6.63 -5.93
N SER A 157 -17.94 -5.56 -5.47
CA SER A 157 -19.16 -5.03 -6.07
C SER A 157 -18.91 -4.31 -7.41
N ILE A 158 -17.75 -3.69 -7.58
CA ILE A 158 -17.34 -2.99 -8.80
C ILE A 158 -16.77 -3.97 -9.83
N GLU A 159 -15.98 -4.95 -9.38
CA GLU A 159 -15.44 -6.00 -10.24
C GLU A 159 -16.54 -6.77 -10.98
N ARG A 160 -17.62 -7.12 -10.26
CA ARG A 160 -18.79 -7.80 -10.83
C ARG A 160 -19.53 -6.96 -11.87
N GLN A 161 -19.50 -5.64 -11.78
CA GLN A 161 -20.12 -4.74 -12.77
C GLN A 161 -19.28 -4.61 -14.04
N SER A 162 -17.96 -4.76 -13.91
CA SER A 162 -17.00 -4.57 -15.02
C SER A 162 -16.79 -5.83 -15.87
N THR A 163 -17.38 -6.97 -15.48
CA THR A 163 -17.23 -8.28 -16.15
C THR A 163 -18.38 -8.59 -17.14
N TYR A 164 -19.34 -7.67 -17.32
CA TYR A 164 -20.45 -7.77 -18.28
C TYR A 164 -20.35 -6.68 -19.35
#